data_AF-B4F7B9-F1
#
_entry.id   AF-B4F7B9-F1
#
_cell.length_a   1.000
_cell.length_b   1.000
_cell.length_c   1.000
_cell.angle_alpha   90.00
_cell.angle_beta   90.00
_cell.angle_gamma   90.00
#
_symmetry.space_group_name_H-M   'P 1'
#
loop_
_entity.id
_entity.type
_entity.pdbx_description
1 polymer ?
#
loop_
_entity_poly.entity_id
_entity_poly.type
_entity_poly.pdbx_seq_one_letter_code
_entity_poly.pdbx_strand_id
1 'polypeptide(L)'
;PVTSEEPVTVTGWSVSNGEEMWFEILPGLAIMGVCLVIPGVSTAYIHKFTNGGKEKRVARVHYQWYLMERDRRISGVNRYYVSKVS
;
A
#
# COMPACT_ATOMS: atom_id res chain seq x y z
N PRO A 1 23.37 -31.76 -45.01
CA PRO A 1 24.10 -30.72 -44.27
C PRO A 1 23.28 -30.26 -43.07
N VAL A 2 23.62 -30.80 -41.89
CA VAL A 2 23.17 -30.30 -40.59
C VAL A 2 23.95 -29.01 -40.31
N THR A 3 23.23 -27.91 -40.11
CA THR A 3 23.67 -26.85 -39.20
C THR A 3 22.45 -26.41 -38.41
N SER A 4 22.44 -26.92 -37.18
CA SER A 4 21.69 -26.56 -35.98
C SER A 4 20.93 -25.24 -35.97
N GLU A 5 19.70 -25.36 -35.48
CA GLU A 5 18.89 -24.32 -34.86
C GLU A 5 19.71 -23.58 -33.78
N GLU A 6 19.87 -22.27 -33.93
CA GLU A 6 20.20 -21.39 -32.81
C GLU A 6 19.17 -20.26 -32.75
N PRO A 7 18.18 -20.31 -31.84
CA PRO A 7 17.49 -19.11 -31.44
C PRO A 7 18.46 -18.27 -30.60
N VAL A 8 18.80 -17.09 -31.10
CA VAL A 8 19.60 -16.08 -30.38
C VAL A 8 18.83 -15.69 -29.11
N THR A 9 19.19 -16.31 -27.97
CA THR A 9 18.66 -15.94 -26.66
C THR A 9 19.38 -14.68 -26.17
N VAL A 10 18.87 -13.51 -26.55
CA VAL A 10 19.25 -12.23 -25.96
C VAL A 10 18.05 -11.72 -25.17
N THR A 11 18.26 -11.57 -23.86
CA THR A 11 17.27 -11.24 -22.81
C THR A 11 16.24 -12.35 -22.55
N GLY A 12 16.49 -13.14 -21.51
CA GLY A 12 15.54 -14.13 -21.03
C GLY A 12 14.30 -13.46 -20.44
N TRP A 13 13.21 -13.48 -21.20
CA TRP A 13 11.81 -13.67 -20.77
C TRP A 13 11.04 -14.18 -21.99
N SER A 14 11.31 -15.41 -22.43
CA SER A 14 10.47 -16.06 -23.45
C SER A 14 9.41 -16.88 -22.72
N VAL A 15 8.24 -16.26 -22.49
CA VAL A 15 7.03 -17.00 -22.14
C VAL A 15 6.55 -17.64 -23.45
N SER A 16 6.75 -18.95 -23.57
CA SER A 16 6.24 -19.75 -24.69
C SER A 16 4.72 -19.76 -24.63
N ASN A 17 4.08 -18.99 -25.51
CA ASN A 17 2.64 -18.78 -25.57
C ASN A 17 1.93 -19.99 -26.18
N GLY A 18 1.26 -20.77 -25.32
CA GLY A 18 0.35 -21.85 -25.71
C GLY A 18 -1.14 -21.50 -25.64
N GLU A 19 -1.55 -20.39 -25.01
CA GLU A 19 -2.98 -20.00 -24.90
C GLU A 19 -3.16 -18.46 -24.91
N GLU A 20 -3.88 -17.99 -25.93
CA GLU A 20 -4.64 -16.74 -26.13
C GLU A 20 -4.00 -15.34 -25.88
N MET A 21 -3.90 -14.52 -26.95
CA MET A 21 -3.29 -13.18 -26.96
C MET A 21 -3.98 -12.12 -26.08
N TRP A 22 -5.20 -12.36 -25.61
CA TRP A 22 -5.90 -11.41 -24.73
C TRP A 22 -5.25 -11.30 -23.35
N PHE A 23 -4.49 -12.31 -22.92
CA PHE A 23 -3.81 -12.30 -21.62
C PHE A 23 -2.64 -11.30 -21.58
N GLU A 24 -2.18 -10.77 -22.72
CA GLU A 24 -1.09 -9.79 -22.80
C GLU A 24 -1.41 -8.46 -22.09
N ILE A 25 -2.70 -8.15 -21.86
CA ILE A 25 -3.10 -6.95 -21.08
C ILE A 25 -2.97 -7.14 -19.56
N LEU A 26 -3.01 -8.39 -19.09
CA LEU A 26 -2.94 -8.70 -17.67
C LEU A 26 -1.66 -8.21 -16.98
N PRO A 27 -0.44 -8.36 -17.54
CA PRO A 27 0.76 -7.83 -16.90
C PRO A 27 0.73 -6.30 -16.76
N GLY A 28 0.20 -5.59 -17.76
CA GLY A 28 0.03 -4.13 -17.68
C GLY A 28 -0.95 -3.71 -16.58
N LEU A 29 -2.09 -4.40 -16.49
CA LEU A 29 -3.09 -4.16 -15.44
C LEU A 29 -2.55 -4.51 -14.05
N ALA A 30 -1.77 -5.59 -13.92
CA ALA A 30 -1.16 -6.01 -12.66
C ALA A 30 -0.16 -4.97 -12.15
N ILE A 31 0.73 -4.45 -13.01
CA ILE A 31 1.69 -3.41 -12.64
C ILE A 31 0.96 -2.14 -12.21
N MET A 32 -0.04 -1.69 -12.98
CA MET A 32 -0.84 -0.52 -12.64
C MET A 32 -1.58 -0.70 -11.31
N GLY A 33 -2.18 -1.87 -11.10
CA GLY A 33 -2.85 -2.22 -9.84
C GLY A 33 -1.90 -2.17 -8.65
N VAL A 34 -0.72 -2.77 -8.76
CA VAL A 34 0.30 -2.75 -7.69
C VAL A 34 0.74 -1.32 -7.40
N CYS A 35 1.03 -0.51 -8.43
CA CYS A 35 1.42 0.89 -8.27
C CYS A 35 0.36 1.72 -7.54
N LEU A 36 -0.94 1.45 -7.76
CA LEU A 36 -2.03 2.15 -7.07
C LEU A 36 -2.28 1.62 -5.64
N VAL A 37 -2.03 0.34 -5.39
CA VAL A 37 -2.21 -0.28 -4.07
C VAL A 37 -1.11 0.15 -3.09
N ILE A 38 0.14 0.31 -3.55
CA ILE A 38 1.29 0.66 -2.70
C ILE A 38 1.05 1.92 -1.85
N PRO A 39 0.58 3.07 -2.40
CA PRO A 39 0.26 4.26 -1.62
C PRO A 39 -0.84 4.03 -0.56
N GLY A 40 -1.88 3.26 -0.88
CA GLY A 40 -2.98 2.98 0.06
C GLY A 40 -2.52 2.13 1.24
N VAL A 41 -1.75 1.08 0.97
CA VAL A 41 -1.23 0.18 2.00
C VAL A 41 -0.18 0.89 2.85
N SER A 42 0.75 1.61 2.22
CA SER A 42 1.79 2.36 2.96
C SER A 42 1.19 3.41 3.89
N THR A 43 0.21 4.20 3.44
CA THR A 43 -0.45 5.20 4.29
C THR A 43 -1.22 4.57 5.45
N ALA A 44 -1.88 3.42 5.24
CA ALA A 44 -2.54 2.68 6.32
C ALA A 44 -1.54 2.21 7.39
N TYR A 45 -0.39 1.67 6.99
CA TYR A 45 0.66 1.26 7.93
C TYR A 45 1.26 2.47 8.67
N ILE A 46 1.54 3.56 7.98
CA ILE A 46 2.06 4.80 8.60
C ILE A 46 1.06 5.35 9.61
N HIS A 47 -0.24 5.36 9.28
CA HIS A 47 -1.28 5.82 10.20
C HIS A 47 -1.40 4.94 11.44
N LYS A 48 -1.29 3.62 11.30
CA LYS A 48 -1.26 2.72 12.46
C LYS A 48 -0.01 2.93 13.32
N PHE A 49 1.16 3.06 12.71
CA PHE A 49 2.42 3.26 13.44
C PHE A 49 2.44 4.58 14.22
N THR A 50 2.01 5.68 13.58
CA THR A 50 2.04 7.02 14.19
C THR A 50 0.99 7.24 15.28
N ASN A 51 -0.10 6.45 15.30
CA ASN A 51 -1.21 6.59 16.25
C ASN A 51 -1.30 5.45 17.27
N GLY A 52 -0.18 4.79 17.57
CA GLY A 52 -0.11 3.75 18.62
C GLY A 52 -0.91 2.49 18.29
N GLY A 53 -0.88 2.07 17.02
CA GLY A 53 -1.57 0.87 16.52
C GLY A 53 -3.05 1.08 16.19
N LYS A 54 -3.58 2.29 16.40
CA LYS A 54 -4.98 2.64 16.14
C LYS A 54 -5.12 3.41 14.83
N GLU A 55 -6.36 3.51 14.36
CA GLU A 55 -6.67 4.37 13.22
C GLU A 55 -6.44 5.86 13.56
N LYS A 56 -6.02 6.63 12.56
CA LYS A 56 -5.88 8.07 12.70
C LYS A 56 -7.24 8.71 12.95
N ARG A 57 -7.37 9.45 14.05
CA ARG A 57 -8.60 10.22 14.31
C ARG A 57 -8.75 11.34 13.27
N VAL A 58 -9.93 11.41 12.65
CA VAL A 58 -10.29 12.46 11.68
C VAL A 58 -11.21 13.45 12.37
N ALA A 59 -10.75 14.69 12.56
CA ALA A 59 -11.57 15.78 13.08
C ALA A 59 -12.20 16.56 11.92
N ARG A 60 -13.40 16.14 11.50
CA ARG A 60 -14.19 16.85 10.47
C ARG A 60 -14.97 18.04 11.04
N VAL A 61 -15.28 18.00 12.34
CA VAL A 61 -16.10 19.00 13.02
C VAL A 61 -15.34 19.56 14.23
N HIS A 62 -15.57 20.83 14.58
CA HIS A 62 -14.93 21.51 15.72
C HIS A 62 -15.04 20.73 17.03
N TYR A 63 -16.18 20.06 17.28
CA TYR A 63 -16.36 19.23 18.47
C TYR A 63 -15.36 18.06 18.52
N GLN A 64 -15.10 17.40 17.39
CA GLN A 64 -14.13 16.30 17.31
C GLN A 64 -12.70 16.78 17.56
N TRP A 65 -12.36 17.99 17.09
CA TRP A 65 -11.07 18.62 17.40
C TRP A 65 -10.95 18.95 18.89
N TYR A 66 -11.99 19.53 19.49
CA TYR A 66 -12.02 19.83 20.92
C TYR A 66 -11.82 18.57 21.78
N LEU A 67 -12.45 17.45 21.40
CA LEU A 67 -12.23 16.16 22.07
C LEU A 67 -10.82 15.60 21.87
N MET A 68 -10.25 15.72 20.68
CA MET A 68 -8.86 15.30 20.41
C MET A 68 -7.86 16.10 21.26
N GLU A 69 -8.11 17.39 21.40
CA GLU A 69 -7.31 18.32 22.20
C GLU A 69 -7.46 18.07 23.70
N ARG A 70 -8.66 17.69 24.15
CA ARG A 70 -8.89 17.16 25.50
C ARG A 70 -8.06 15.90 25.74
N ASP A 71 -8.09 14.93 24.84
CA ASP A 71 -7.32 13.68 24.97
C ASP A 71 -5.81 13.95 24.97
N ARG A 72 -5.33 14.90 24.15
CA ARG A 72 -3.93 15.37 24.17
C ARG A 72 -3.53 15.88 25.54
N ARG A 73 -4.34 16.75 26.16
CA ARG A 73 -4.08 17.32 27.49
C ARG A 73 -4.13 16.27 28.60
N ILE A 74 -5.10 15.36 28.56
CA ILE A 74 -5.27 14.31 29.57
C ILE A 74 -4.17 13.24 29.45
N SER A 75 -3.60 13.02 28.26
CA SER A 75 -2.55 12.02 28.03
C SER A 75 -1.31 12.23 28.93
N GLY A 76 -0.99 13.48 29.29
CA GLY A 76 0.21 13.84 30.07
C GLY A 76 1.54 13.76 29.29
N VAL A 77 1.52 13.19 28.07
CA VAL A 77 2.69 13.04 27.19
C VAL A 77 2.53 13.82 25.89
N ASN A 78 1.57 14.76 25.85
CA ASN A 78 1.26 15.58 24.68
C ASN A 78 0.94 14.76 23.40
N ARG A 79 0.35 13.57 23.55
CA ARG A 79 0.00 12.68 22.43
C ARG A 79 -1.46 12.25 22.55
N TYR A 80 -2.28 12.63 21.58
CA TYR A 80 -3.73 12.38 21.60
C TYR A 80 -4.12 10.90 21.45
N TYR A 81 -3.26 10.07 20.87
CA TYR A 81 -3.55 8.64 20.65
C TYR A 81 -3.29 7.77 21.88
N VAL A 82 -2.61 8.32 22.90
CA VAL A 82 -2.37 7.65 24.18
C VAL A 82 -3.63 7.80 25.04
N SER A 83 -4.50 6.79 24.96
CA SER A 83 -5.67 6.68 25.82
C SER A 83 -5.23 6.36 27.25
N LYS A 84 -5.74 7.10 28.23
CA LYS A 84 -5.65 6.68 29.64
C LYS A 84 -6.54 5.45 29.82
N VAL A 85 -5.99 4.39 30.39
CA VAL A 85 -6.78 3.27 30.90
C VAL A 85 -7.37 3.76 32.22
N SER A 86 -8.70 3.79 32.30
CA SER A 86 -9.43 3.95 33.57
C SER A 86 -9.34 2.68 34.39
#